data_AF-A0A3D1AW26-F1
#
_entry.id   AF-A0A3D1AW26-F1
#
_cell.length_a   1.000
_cell.length_b   1.000
_cell.length_c   1.000
_cell.angle_alpha   90.00
_cell.angle_beta   90.00
_cell.angle_gamma   90.00
#
_symmetry.space_group_name_H-M   'P 1'
#
loop_
_entity.id
_entity.type
_entity.pdbx_description
1 polymer ?
#
loop_
_entity_poly.entity_id
_entity_poly.type
_entity_poly.pdbx_seq_one_letter_code
_entity_poly.pdbx_strand_id
1 'polypeptide(L)'
;MTETKQQSFANHTRVDPPYQFFLAPVALINVIATIVHLVRAPSLLSAWLLVLALAGVVAVIKLRTYPLKAQDRVIRLEERLRLAALLSDPAARAKILELSEAQLVALRFAPDDELPALADQALSNHLAPKEIKRNIRNWRADHFRI
;
A
#
# COMPACT_ATOMS: atom_id res chain seq x y z
N MET A 1 13.16 -25.59 -2.66
CA MET A 1 13.12 -24.20 -2.15
C MET A 1 12.80 -23.32 -3.34
N THR A 2 11.61 -22.75 -3.41
CA THR A 2 11.25 -21.79 -4.47
C THR A 2 12.20 -20.62 -4.38
N GLU A 3 12.94 -20.30 -5.45
CA GLU A 3 13.80 -19.10 -5.51
C GLU A 3 12.92 -17.87 -5.28
N THR A 4 12.96 -17.33 -4.06
CA THR A 4 12.33 -16.04 -3.76
C THR A 4 13.14 -14.98 -4.48
N LYS A 5 12.68 -14.57 -5.66
CA LYS A 5 13.31 -13.51 -6.46
C LYS A 5 13.56 -12.30 -5.56
N GLN A 6 14.83 -11.86 -5.49
CA GLN A 6 15.23 -10.72 -4.67
C GLN A 6 14.38 -9.50 -5.05
N GLN A 7 13.73 -8.88 -4.04
CA GLN A 7 12.98 -7.65 -4.25
C GLN A 7 13.93 -6.48 -4.47
N SER A 8 13.51 -5.56 -5.33
CA SER A 8 14.22 -4.36 -5.77
C SER A 8 13.19 -3.29 -6.09
N PHE A 9 13.68 -2.08 -6.38
CA PHE A 9 12.82 -0.98 -6.80
C PHE A 9 11.89 -1.35 -7.97
N ALA A 10 12.36 -2.18 -8.90
CA ALA A 10 11.62 -2.54 -10.11
C ALA A 10 10.50 -3.58 -9.90
N ASN A 11 10.59 -4.44 -8.87
CA ASN A 11 9.71 -5.60 -8.70
C ASN A 11 9.07 -5.71 -7.29
N HIS A 12 9.19 -4.68 -6.45
CA HIS A 12 8.59 -4.68 -5.10
C HIS A 12 7.05 -4.59 -5.11
N THR A 13 6.43 -4.21 -6.23
CA THR A 13 4.96 -4.12 -6.33
C THR A 13 4.37 -5.50 -6.53
N ARG A 14 3.47 -5.90 -5.61
CA ARG A 14 2.77 -7.18 -5.69
C ARG A 14 1.41 -7.02 -6.38
N VAL A 15 1.11 -8.00 -7.23
CA VAL A 15 -0.16 -8.15 -7.94
C VAL A 15 -0.91 -9.31 -7.26
N ASP A 16 -2.20 -9.14 -7.02
CA ASP A 16 -3.12 -10.14 -6.51
C ASP A 16 -4.09 -10.54 -7.64
N PRO A 17 -3.79 -11.60 -8.42
CA PRO A 17 -4.50 -11.90 -9.65
C PRO A 17 -6.02 -12.10 -9.48
N PRO A 18 -6.54 -12.80 -8.46
CA PRO A 18 -7.98 -12.90 -8.20
C PRO A 18 -8.66 -11.54 -8.00
N TYR A 19 -8.01 -10.59 -7.34
CA TYR A 19 -8.59 -9.26 -7.16
C TYR A 19 -8.54 -8.45 -8.47
N GLN A 20 -7.37 -8.37 -9.10
CA GLN A 20 -7.13 -7.47 -10.24
C GLN A 20 -7.70 -7.98 -11.57
N PHE A 21 -7.66 -9.29 -11.82
CA PHE A 21 -8.06 -9.87 -13.10
C PHE A 21 -9.44 -10.55 -13.06
N PHE A 22 -10.05 -10.68 -11.87
CA PHE A 22 -11.39 -11.25 -11.75
C PHE A 22 -12.36 -10.31 -11.02
N LEU A 23 -12.14 -10.03 -9.72
CA LEU A 23 -13.12 -9.28 -8.92
C LEU A 23 -13.36 -7.85 -9.45
N ALA A 24 -12.29 -7.09 -9.74
CA ALA A 24 -12.41 -5.73 -10.24
C ALA A 24 -13.06 -5.64 -11.64
N PRO A 25 -12.65 -6.46 -12.65
CA PRO A 25 -13.33 -6.50 -13.95
C PRO A 25 -14.80 -6.91 -13.84
N VAL A 26 -15.13 -7.92 -13.02
CA VAL A 26 -16.52 -8.36 -12.82
C VAL A 26 -17.37 -7.25 -12.22
N ALA A 27 -16.86 -6.51 -11.23
CA ALA A 27 -17.57 -5.37 -10.66
C ALA A 27 -17.84 -4.27 -11.71
N LEU A 28 -16.86 -3.98 -12.58
CA LEU A 28 -17.02 -3.02 -13.67
C LEU A 28 -18.08 -3.48 -14.70
N ILE A 29 -18.00 -4.75 -15.13
CA ILE A 29 -18.97 -5.34 -16.05
C ILE A 29 -20.38 -5.28 -15.45
N ASN A 30 -20.52 -5.54 -14.14
CA ASN A 30 -21.82 -5.50 -13.47
C ASN A 30 -22.43 -4.08 -13.46
N VAL A 31 -21.61 -3.04 -13.28
CA VAL A 31 -22.07 -1.65 -13.41
C VAL A 31 -22.53 -1.36 -14.84
N ILE A 32 -21.75 -1.75 -15.85
CA ILE A 32 -22.13 -1.54 -17.26
C ILE A 32 -23.44 -2.28 -17.59
N ALA A 33 -23.56 -3.54 -17.17
CA ALA A 33 -24.75 -4.35 -17.41
C ALA A 33 -26.00 -3.75 -16.77
N THR A 34 -25.90 -3.25 -15.53
CA THR A 34 -27.02 -2.61 -14.82
C THR A 34 -27.41 -1.26 -15.43
N ILE A 35 -26.44 -0.47 -15.92
CA ILE A 35 -26.72 0.75 -16.70
C ILE A 35 -27.46 0.42 -18.00
N VAL A 36 -26.97 -0.55 -18.77
CA VAL A 36 -27.61 -0.98 -20.03
C VAL A 36 -29.03 -1.48 -19.77
N HIS A 37 -29.24 -2.24 -18.69
CA HIS A 37 -30.55 -2.73 -18.31
C HIS A 37 -31.51 -1.61 -17.94
N LEU A 38 -31.07 -0.63 -17.14
CA LEU A 38 -31.85 0.55 -16.78
C LEU A 38 -32.28 1.38 -17.99
N VAL A 39 -31.38 1.57 -18.97
CA VAL A 39 -31.67 2.33 -20.20
C VAL A 39 -32.66 1.58 -21.10
N ARG A 40 -32.54 0.25 -21.22
CA ARG A 40 -33.41 -0.56 -22.09
C ARG A 40 -34.78 -0.84 -21.49
N ALA A 41 -34.88 -0.98 -20.17
CA ALA A 41 -36.11 -1.36 -19.48
C ALA A 41 -36.23 -0.59 -18.14
N PRO A 42 -36.55 0.72 -18.19
CA PRO A 42 -36.59 1.55 -16.99
C PRO A 42 -37.70 1.10 -16.04
N SER A 43 -37.30 0.78 -14.82
CA SER A 43 -38.16 0.35 -13.73
C SER A 43 -37.50 0.64 -12.38
N LEU A 44 -38.30 0.71 -11.31
CA LEU A 44 -37.76 0.84 -9.95
C LEU A 44 -36.74 -0.27 -9.62
N LEU A 45 -37.00 -1.50 -10.08
CA LEU A 45 -36.07 -2.62 -9.92
C LEU A 45 -34.74 -2.36 -10.65
N SER A 46 -34.78 -1.93 -11.92
CA SER A 46 -33.56 -1.64 -12.68
C SER A 46 -32.73 -0.50 -12.08
N ALA A 47 -33.39 0.52 -11.51
CA ALA A 47 -32.72 1.60 -10.80
C ALA A 47 -32.09 1.10 -9.50
N TRP A 48 -32.78 0.23 -8.75
CA TRP A 48 -32.25 -0.39 -7.54
C TRP A 48 -31.06 -1.32 -7.83
N LEU A 49 -31.08 -2.07 -8.92
CA LEU A 49 -29.96 -2.90 -9.36
C LEU A 49 -28.70 -2.06 -9.62
N LEU A 50 -28.84 -0.87 -10.21
CA LEU A 50 -27.72 0.06 -10.38
C LEU A 50 -27.16 0.53 -9.03
N VAL A 51 -28.04 0.89 -8.09
CA VAL A 51 -27.62 1.27 -6.72
C VAL A 51 -26.85 0.13 -6.05
N LEU A 52 -27.35 -1.11 -6.14
CA LEU A 52 -26.66 -2.29 -5.61
C LEU A 52 -25.31 -2.53 -6.30
N ALA A 53 -25.21 -2.36 -7.62
CA ALA A 53 -23.96 -2.49 -8.34
C ALA A 53 -22.93 -1.44 -7.90
N LEU A 54 -23.34 -0.19 -7.70
CA LEU A 54 -22.49 0.87 -7.17
C LEU A 54 -22.05 0.58 -5.73
N ALA A 55 -22.95 0.10 -4.88
CA ALA A 55 -22.61 -0.35 -3.53
C ALA A 55 -21.58 -1.50 -3.57
N GLY A 56 -21.72 -2.42 -4.51
CA GLY A 56 -20.75 -3.49 -4.78
C GLY A 56 -19.38 -2.96 -5.17
N VAL A 57 -19.30 -1.93 -6.03
CA VAL A 57 -18.02 -1.28 -6.38
C VAL A 57 -17.36 -0.67 -5.15
N VAL A 58 -18.13 0.06 -4.32
CA VAL A 58 -17.61 0.61 -3.06
C VAL A 58 -17.09 -0.51 -2.17
N ALA A 59 -17.81 -1.62 -2.03
CA ALA A 59 -17.36 -2.78 -1.26
C ALA A 59 -16.04 -3.35 -1.79
N VAL A 60 -15.90 -3.55 -3.11
CA VAL A 60 -14.66 -4.04 -3.75
C VAL A 60 -13.48 -3.12 -3.47
N ILE A 61 -13.67 -1.79 -3.53
CA ILE A 61 -12.63 -0.80 -3.19
C ILE A 61 -12.25 -0.90 -1.69
N LYS A 62 -13.25 -0.98 -0.81
CA LYS A 62 -13.01 -1.06 0.64
C LYS A 62 -12.32 -2.36 1.05
N LEU A 63 -12.63 -3.47 0.38
CA LEU A 63 -12.01 -4.78 0.61
C LEU A 63 -10.49 -4.75 0.42
N ARG A 64 -9.98 -3.88 -0.46
CA ARG A 64 -8.54 -3.70 -0.67
C ARG A 64 -7.94 -2.63 0.25
N THR A 65 -8.63 -1.51 0.43
CA THR A 65 -8.08 -0.35 1.17
C THR A 65 -8.04 -0.56 2.69
N TYR A 66 -8.98 -1.30 3.29
CA TYR A 66 -8.99 -1.53 4.74
C TYR A 66 -7.83 -2.40 5.24
N PRO A 67 -7.53 -3.57 4.66
CA PRO A 67 -6.38 -4.36 5.07
C PRO A 67 -5.06 -3.62 4.86
N LEU A 68 -4.91 -2.90 3.73
CA LEU A 68 -3.72 -2.10 3.47
C LEU A 68 -3.50 -1.01 4.52
N LYS A 69 -4.57 -0.30 4.92
CA LYS A 69 -4.48 0.70 5.99
C LYS A 69 -4.14 0.09 7.34
N ALA A 70 -4.65 -1.10 7.65
CA ALA A 70 -4.27 -1.82 8.88
C ALA A 70 -2.78 -2.21 8.85
N GLN A 71 -2.29 -2.71 7.71
CA GLN A 71 -0.88 -3.05 7.51
C GLN A 71 0.00 -1.81 7.62
N ASP A 72 -0.37 -0.68 6.99
CA ASP A 72 0.43 0.56 7.05
C ASP A 72 0.54 1.09 8.49
N ARG A 73 -0.51 0.95 9.32
CA ARG A 73 -0.45 1.26 10.76
C ARG A 73 0.52 0.37 11.52
N VAL A 74 0.56 -0.93 11.21
CA VAL A 74 1.49 -1.89 11.82
C VAL A 74 2.92 -1.57 11.40
N ILE A 75 3.18 -1.40 10.10
CA ILE A 75 4.49 -1.01 9.56
C ILE A 75 4.97 0.30 10.19
N ARG A 76 4.08 1.29 10.36
CA ARG A 76 4.41 2.55 11.03
C ARG A 76 4.90 2.33 12.46
N LEU A 77 4.28 1.41 13.20
CA LEU A 77 4.70 1.10 14.56
C LEU A 77 6.02 0.32 14.59
N GLU A 78 6.13 -0.71 13.75
CA GLU A 78 7.33 -1.55 13.64
C GLU A 78 8.57 -0.74 13.25
N GLU A 79 8.49 0.07 12.20
CA GLU A 79 9.63 0.86 11.74
C GLU A 79 9.99 1.98 12.72
N ARG A 80 9.02 2.55 13.44
CA ARG A 80 9.31 3.51 14.53
C ARG A 80 10.05 2.86 15.70
N LEU A 81 9.63 1.66 16.10
CA LEU A 81 10.30 0.90 17.16
C LEU A 81 11.72 0.48 16.73
N ARG A 82 11.86 0.02 15.49
CA ARG A 82 13.14 -0.35 14.89
C ARG A 82 14.11 0.83 14.83
N LEU A 83 13.66 1.99 14.33
CA LEU A 83 14.45 3.22 14.34
C LEU A 83 14.81 3.66 15.77
N ALA A 84 13.89 3.56 16.72
CA ALA A 84 14.16 3.92 18.12
C ALA A 84 15.18 2.99 18.78
N ALA A 85 15.22 1.71 18.40
CA ALA A 85 16.20 0.74 18.88
C ALA A 85 17.61 1.00 18.30
N LEU A 86 17.69 1.40 17.02
CA LEU A 86 18.95 1.68 16.34
C LEU A 86 19.55 3.04 16.71
N LEU A 87 18.71 4.04 16.96
CA LEU A 87 19.14 5.38 17.34
C LEU A 87 19.35 5.45 18.85
N SER A 88 20.58 5.73 19.30
CA SER A 88 20.89 5.90 20.72
C SER A 88 20.63 7.32 21.23
N ASP A 89 20.66 8.32 20.34
CA ASP A 89 20.48 9.73 20.67
C ASP A 89 18.98 10.10 20.84
N PRO A 90 18.56 10.66 22.00
CA PRO A 90 17.21 11.16 22.21
C PRO A 90 16.75 12.20 21.19
N ALA A 91 17.63 13.07 20.68
CA ALA A 91 17.27 14.09 19.70
C ALA A 91 16.95 13.45 18.34
N ALA A 92 17.74 12.46 17.90
CA ALA A 92 17.45 11.67 16.71
C ALA A 92 16.13 10.89 16.85
N ARG A 93 15.81 10.37 18.03
CA ARG A 93 14.53 9.68 18.29
C ARG A 93 13.32 10.61 18.15
N ALA A 94 13.43 11.87 18.55
CA ALA A 94 12.34 12.84 18.39
C ALA A 94 11.99 13.06 16.90
N LYS A 95 13.00 13.10 16.04
CA LYS A 95 12.85 13.27 14.58
C LYS A 95 12.08 12.13 13.91
N ILE A 96 12.09 10.93 14.48
CA ILE A 96 11.30 9.78 13.97
C ILE A 96 9.80 10.12 13.87
N LEU A 97 9.29 10.98 14.76
CA LEU A 97 7.88 11.36 14.77
C LEU A 97 7.49 12.27 13.60
N GLU A 98 8.46 12.96 13.00
CA GLU A 98 8.29 13.83 11.83
C GLU A 98 8.17 13.03 10.52
N LEU A 99 8.63 11.78 10.50
CA LEU A 99 8.47 10.90 9.34
C LEU A 99 6.99 10.59 9.08
N SER A 100 6.58 10.83 7.84
CA SER A 100 5.24 10.47 7.39
C SER A 100 5.06 8.96 7.30
N GLU A 101 3.82 8.50 7.35
CA GLU A 101 3.46 7.08 7.20
C GLU A 101 3.99 6.50 5.87
N ALA A 102 3.89 7.27 4.78
CA ALA A 102 4.38 6.84 3.48
C ALA A 102 5.92 6.72 3.42
N GLN A 103 6.65 7.58 4.12
CA GLN A 103 8.11 7.49 4.22
C GLN A 103 8.53 6.28 5.06
N LEU A 104 7.87 6.04 6.20
CA LEU A 104 8.11 4.84 7.02
C LEU A 104 7.84 3.55 6.23
N VAL A 105 6.76 3.52 5.45
CA VAL A 105 6.45 2.42 4.54
C VAL A 105 7.50 2.25 3.43
N ALA A 106 8.18 3.31 3.01
CA ALA A 106 9.31 3.19 2.08
C ALA A 106 10.57 2.66 2.77
N LEU A 107 10.87 3.14 3.97
CA LEU A 107 12.05 2.78 4.77
C LEU A 107 12.06 1.31 5.20
N ARG A 108 10.91 0.65 5.26
CA ARG A 108 10.82 -0.80 5.59
C ARG A 108 11.67 -1.71 4.68
N PHE A 109 12.03 -1.25 3.48
CA PHE A 109 12.86 -2.01 2.56
C PHE A 109 14.36 -1.82 2.82
N ALA A 110 14.75 -0.92 3.73
CA ALA A 110 16.13 -0.70 4.12
C ALA A 110 16.54 -1.65 5.29
N PRO A 111 17.72 -2.27 5.23
CA PRO A 111 18.33 -3.03 6.33
C PRO A 111 18.81 -2.11 7.46
N ASP A 112 19.16 -2.69 8.61
CA ASP A 112 19.44 -1.95 9.86
C ASP A 112 20.65 -1.03 9.78
N ASP A 113 21.62 -1.37 8.93
CA ASP A 113 22.84 -0.61 8.67
C ASP A 113 22.57 0.67 7.85
N GLU A 114 21.63 0.63 6.90
CA GLU A 114 21.28 1.78 6.06
C GLU A 114 20.13 2.62 6.62
N LEU A 115 19.27 2.03 7.46
CA LEU A 115 18.02 2.63 7.90
C LEU A 115 18.18 3.99 8.60
N PRO A 116 19.08 4.19 9.59
CA PRO A 116 19.24 5.47 10.26
C PRO A 116 19.66 6.60 9.31
N ALA A 117 20.65 6.33 8.45
CA ALA A 117 21.16 7.30 7.50
C ALA A 117 20.10 7.69 6.45
N LEU A 118 19.32 6.73 5.96
CA LEU A 118 18.22 6.99 5.02
C LEU A 118 17.07 7.76 5.67
N ALA A 119 16.77 7.52 6.95
CA ALA A 119 15.76 8.26 7.69
C ALA A 119 16.16 9.73 7.86
N ASP A 120 17.41 10.00 8.23
CA ASP A 120 17.93 11.36 8.32
C ASP A 120 17.90 12.06 6.95
N GLN A 121 18.34 11.40 5.88
CA GLN A 121 18.26 11.95 4.52
C GLN A 121 16.82 12.24 4.09
N ALA A 122 15.86 11.37 4.45
CA ALA A 122 14.46 11.55 4.14
C ALA A 122 13.88 12.80 4.81
N LEU A 123 14.30 13.09 6.05
CA LEU A 123 13.88 14.28 6.78
C LEU A 123 14.59 15.54 6.27
N SER A 124 15.91 15.51 6.13
CA SER A 124 16.72 16.67 5.73
C SER A 124 16.41 17.13 4.31
N ASN A 125 16.15 16.21 3.38
CA ASN A 125 15.89 16.54 1.98
C ASN A 125 14.40 16.44 1.61
N HIS A 126 13.51 16.22 2.59
CA HIS A 126 12.07 16.01 2.36
C HIS A 126 11.76 14.98 1.26
N LEU A 127 12.49 13.87 1.26
CA LEU A 127 12.42 12.88 0.17
C LEU A 127 11.03 12.26 0.06
N ALA A 128 10.55 12.14 -1.18
CA ALA A 128 9.35 11.40 -1.46
C ALA A 128 9.57 9.88 -1.24
N PRO A 129 8.53 9.11 -0.89
CA PRO A 129 8.63 7.66 -0.69
C PRO A 129 9.30 6.90 -1.84
N LYS A 130 9.10 7.37 -3.08
CA LYS A 130 9.71 6.78 -4.28
C LYS A 130 11.22 7.02 -4.33
N GLU A 131 11.68 8.19 -3.91
CA GLU A 131 13.10 8.56 -3.89
C GLU A 131 13.83 7.82 -2.77
N ILE A 132 13.20 7.67 -1.60
CA ILE A 132 13.72 6.83 -0.52
C ILE A 132 13.98 5.42 -1.03
N LYS A 133 12.99 4.78 -1.68
CA LYS A 133 13.16 3.44 -2.24
C LYS A 133 14.28 3.37 -3.29
N ARG A 134 14.47 4.43 -4.07
CA ARG A 134 15.53 4.49 -5.10
C ARG A 134 16.93 4.57 -4.47
N ASN A 135 17.04 5.17 -3.29
CA ASN A 135 18.31 5.36 -2.59
C ASN A 135 18.75 4.13 -1.75
N ILE A 136 17.88 3.13 -1.59
CA ILE A 136 18.21 1.87 -0.90
C ILE A 136 19.20 1.08 -1.74
N ARG A 137 20.36 0.76 -1.17
CA ARG A 137 21.41 -0.01 -1.84
C ARG A 137 21.19 -1.50 -1.65
N ASN A 138 21.04 -1.93 -0.40
CA ASN A 138 20.74 -3.31 -0.07
C ASN A 138 19.25 -3.46 0.24
N TRP A 139 18.52 -4.27 -0.52
CA TRP A 139 17.07 -4.42 -0.35
C TRP A 139 16.73 -5.51 0.65
N ARG A 140 16.01 -5.13 1.72
CA ARG A 140 15.29 -6.06 2.60
C ARG A 140 13.94 -6.40 1.96
N ALA A 141 13.76 -7.65 1.54
CA ALA A 141 12.51 -8.08 0.94
C ALA A 141 11.38 -8.17 1.97
N ASP A 142 10.21 -7.64 1.63
CA ASP A 142 8.95 -7.80 2.36
C ASP A 142 7.96 -8.60 1.50
N HIS A 143 7.81 -9.88 1.82
CA HIS A 143 6.89 -10.80 1.16
C HIS A 143 5.55 -10.94 1.89
N PHE A 144 5.38 -10.32 3.05
CA PHE A 144 4.18 -10.44 3.88
C PHE A 144 3.08 -9.47 3.44
N ARG A 145 3.44 -8.31 2.89
CA ARG A 145 2.45 -7.39 2.30
C ARG A 145 1.85 -7.98 1.02
N ILE A 146 0.52 -7.82 0.91
CA ILE A 146 -0.29 -8.23 -0.25
C ILE A 146 -0.69 -7.00 -1.02
#